data_AF-A0A914SG09-F1
#
_entry.id   AF-A0A914SG09-F1
#
_cell.length_a   1.000
_cell.length_b   1.000
_cell.length_c   1.000
_cell.angle_alpha   90.00
_cell.angle_beta   90.00
_cell.angle_gamma   90.00
#
_symmetry.space_group_name_H-M   'P 1'
#
loop_
_entity.id
_entity.type
_entity.pdbx_description
1 polymer ?
#
loop_
_entity_poly.entity_id
_entity_poly.type
_entity_poly.pdbx_seq_one_letter_code
_entity_poly.pdbx_strand_id
1 'polypeptide(L)'
;MPRALLVYRVFRNERKRFSKLLHLTLHTMVLIFMIIALKAVWDSHDYHRKDGELDPIPNLYSLHSWIGITVVITYCIQYVSGFTTFFFPGLSIPMRQFVMPFHQAFGLGIFCFVAITASMGISERAAWHHTCWTQGKELCGEQAISNLLGLSILMYCGSVVIIVLNPRWRRRPLPEEESLHQLTSTD
;
A
#
# COMPACT_ATOMS: atom_id res chain seq x y z
N MET A 1 -2.47 4.95 -0.70
CA MET A 1 -2.97 3.59 -0.41
C MET A 1 -4.16 3.53 0.57
N PRO A 2 -4.09 4.05 1.81
CA PRO A 2 -5.15 3.86 2.82
C PRO A 2 -6.48 4.52 2.45
N ARG A 3 -6.42 5.72 1.85
CA ARG A 3 -7.63 6.40 1.33
C ARG A 3 -8.33 5.55 0.27
N ALA A 4 -7.58 4.84 -0.58
CA ALA A 4 -8.11 3.97 -1.63
C ALA A 4 -8.85 2.74 -1.07
N LEU A 5 -8.31 2.13 0.00
CA LEU A 5 -8.96 1.03 0.75
C LEU A 5 -10.26 1.46 1.42
N LEU A 6 -10.30 2.71 1.92
CA LEU A 6 -11.44 3.24 2.64
C LEU A 6 -12.49 3.92 1.74
N VAL A 7 -12.22 4.15 0.45
CA VAL A 7 -13.17 4.83 -0.47
C VAL A 7 -14.57 4.22 -0.39
N TYR A 8 -14.66 2.88 -0.43
CA TYR A 8 -15.95 2.19 -0.39
C TYR A 8 -16.65 2.25 0.98
N ARG A 9 -15.93 2.61 2.05
CA ARG A 9 -16.51 2.75 3.41
C ARG A 9 -16.90 4.20 3.71
N VAL A 10 -16.07 5.16 3.30
CA VAL A 10 -16.33 6.59 3.47
C VAL A 10 -17.44 7.05 2.52
N PHE A 11 -17.33 6.71 1.24
CA PHE A 11 -18.32 7.05 0.20
C PHE A 11 -19.33 5.90 -0.01
N ARG A 12 -19.87 5.38 1.10
CA ARG A 12 -20.81 4.24 1.07
C ARG A 12 -22.13 4.55 0.37
N ASN A 13 -22.56 5.82 0.37
CA ASN A 13 -23.82 6.28 -0.22
C ASN A 13 -23.65 6.80 -1.66
N GLU A 14 -22.42 6.83 -2.19
CA GLU A 14 -22.15 7.29 -3.54
C GLU A 14 -22.32 6.18 -4.59
N ARG A 15 -22.49 6.61 -5.85
CA ARG A 15 -22.60 5.71 -7.00
C ARG A 15 -21.36 4.83 -7.10
N LYS A 16 -21.53 3.51 -7.29
CA LYS A 16 -20.43 2.54 -7.39
C LYS A 16 -19.39 2.89 -8.45
N ARG A 17 -19.80 3.53 -9.56
CA ARG A 17 -18.89 4.01 -10.62
C ARG A 17 -17.93 5.08 -10.10
N PHE A 18 -18.39 6.04 -9.30
CA PHE A 18 -17.56 7.09 -8.73
C PHE A 18 -16.53 6.52 -7.76
N SER A 19 -16.96 5.68 -6.81
CA SER A 19 -16.08 5.03 -5.84
C SER A 19 -15.03 4.12 -6.52
N LYS A 20 -15.40 3.45 -7.62
CA LYS A 20 -14.45 2.68 -8.46
C LYS A 20 -13.40 3.58 -9.13
N LEU A 21 -13.82 4.67 -9.74
CA LEU A 21 -12.91 5.60 -10.42
C LEU A 21 -11.92 6.22 -9.41
N LEU A 22 -12.44 6.71 -8.28
CA LEU A 22 -11.60 7.29 -7.23
C LEU A 22 -10.60 6.26 -6.67
N HIS A 23 -11.03 5.02 -6.42
CA HIS A 23 -10.15 3.93 -6.01
C HIS A 23 -9.03 3.69 -7.03
N LEU A 24 -9.37 3.60 -8.32
CA LEU A 24 -8.40 3.42 -9.40
C LEU A 24 -7.40 4.58 -9.44
N THR A 25 -7.89 5.84 -9.52
CA THR A 25 -7.03 7.03 -9.58
C THR A 25 -6.05 7.11 -8.42
N LEU A 26 -6.52 6.84 -7.19
CA LEU A 26 -5.65 6.83 -6.00
C LEU A 26 -4.58 5.74 -6.09
N HIS A 27 -4.90 4.56 -6.62
CA HIS A 27 -3.93 3.48 -6.82
C HIS A 27 -2.94 3.78 -7.96
N THR A 28 -3.38 4.47 -9.02
CA THR A 28 -2.50 4.95 -10.09
C THR A 28 -1.49 5.97 -9.56
N MET A 29 -1.92 6.93 -8.73
CA MET A 29 -1.00 7.88 -8.09
C MET A 29 0.04 7.18 -7.21
N VAL A 30 -0.38 6.17 -6.45
CA VAL A 30 0.54 5.35 -5.64
C VAL A 30 1.55 4.62 -6.53
N LEU A 31 1.13 4.07 -7.67
CA LEU A 31 2.03 3.40 -8.61
C LEU A 31 3.11 4.36 -9.13
N ILE A 32 2.74 5.60 -9.48
CA ILE A 32 3.67 6.63 -9.94
C ILE A 32 4.69 6.96 -8.85
N PHE A 33 4.24 7.26 -7.62
CA PHE A 33 5.15 7.55 -6.51
C PHE A 33 6.05 6.37 -6.15
N MET A 34 5.53 5.14 -6.26
CA MET A 34 6.31 3.93 -6.02
C MET A 34 7.44 3.77 -7.04
N ILE A 35 7.19 4.01 -8.34
CA ILE A 35 8.22 3.95 -9.38
C ILE A 35 9.31 5.01 -9.13
N ILE A 36 8.90 6.24 -8.80
CA ILE A 36 9.83 7.32 -8.47
C ILE A 36 10.69 6.96 -7.25
N ALA A 37 10.07 6.43 -6.18
CA ALA A 37 10.78 6.04 -4.97
C ALA A 37 11.79 4.90 -5.21
N LEU A 38 11.43 3.89 -6.02
CA LEU A 38 12.37 2.83 -6.40
C LEU A 38 13.54 3.41 -7.19
N LYS A 39 13.27 4.21 -8.23
CA LYS A 39 14.37 4.85 -8.98
C LYS A 39 15.28 5.68 -8.10
N ALA A 40 14.71 6.47 -7.19
CA ALA A 40 15.50 7.25 -6.23
C ALA A 40 16.40 6.37 -5.36
N VAL A 41 15.92 5.22 -4.88
CA VAL A 41 16.74 4.32 -4.05
C VAL A 41 17.85 3.65 -4.85
N TRP A 42 17.56 3.16 -6.05
CA TRP A 42 18.56 2.55 -6.94
C TRP A 42 19.63 3.56 -7.32
N ASP A 43 19.23 4.75 -7.77
CA ASP A 43 20.17 5.81 -8.13
C ASP A 43 21.00 6.24 -6.90
N SER A 44 20.41 6.29 -5.70
CA SER A 44 21.15 6.63 -4.48
C SER A 44 22.24 5.61 -4.11
N HIS A 45 22.04 4.35 -4.46
CA HIS A 45 23.02 3.28 -4.23
C HIS A 45 24.06 3.23 -5.35
N ASP A 46 23.62 3.25 -6.60
CA ASP A 46 24.48 3.13 -7.79
C ASP A 46 25.40 4.35 -7.95
N TYR A 47 24.90 5.55 -7.63
CA TYR A 47 25.66 6.80 -7.66
C TYR A 47 26.11 7.26 -6.27
N HIS A 48 26.12 6.36 -5.27
CA HIS A 48 26.67 6.67 -3.97
C HIS A 48 28.14 7.11 -4.12
N ARG A 49 28.49 8.21 -3.43
CA ARG A 49 29.84 8.74 -3.43
C ARG A 49 30.36 8.86 -2.01
N LYS A 50 31.61 8.44 -1.82
CA LYS A 50 32.34 8.56 -0.56
C LYS A 50 33.62 9.33 -0.83
N ASP A 51 33.82 10.42 -0.08
CA ASP A 51 34.96 11.32 -0.25
C ASP A 51 35.15 11.88 -1.68
N GLY A 52 34.04 12.04 -2.41
CA GLY A 52 34.02 12.54 -3.78
C GLY A 52 34.16 11.47 -4.87
N GLU A 53 34.60 10.27 -4.50
CA GLU A 53 34.77 9.13 -5.41
C GLU A 53 33.51 8.26 -5.48
N LEU A 54 33.30 7.58 -6.60
CA LEU A 54 32.18 6.66 -6.78
C LEU A 54 32.41 5.40 -5.92
N ASP A 55 31.48 5.13 -5.00
CA ASP A 55 31.53 4.00 -4.07
C ASP A 55 30.14 3.34 -4.00
N PRO A 56 29.73 2.56 -5.02
CA PRO A 56 28.36 2.06 -5.12
C PRO A 56 27.99 1.13 -3.96
N ILE A 57 26.80 1.33 -3.40
CA ILE A 57 26.24 0.46 -2.36
C ILE A 57 25.55 -0.73 -3.06
N PRO A 58 25.75 -1.98 -2.61
CA PRO A 58 25.05 -3.12 -3.19
C PRO A 58 23.53 -2.94 -3.06
N ASN A 59 22.79 -3.27 -4.11
CA ASN A 59 21.33 -3.30 -4.07
C ASN A 59 20.80 -4.64 -3.55
N LEU A 60 19.58 -4.63 -2.99
CA LEU A 60 18.83 -5.83 -2.60
C LEU A 60 19.54 -6.79 -1.61
N TYR A 61 20.38 -6.27 -0.71
CA TYR A 61 21.08 -7.10 0.28
C TYR A 61 20.35 -7.20 1.64
N SER A 62 19.44 -6.28 1.95
CA SER A 62 18.76 -6.23 3.24
C SER A 62 17.39 -6.92 3.21
N LEU A 63 16.93 -7.40 4.37
CA LEU A 63 15.58 -7.96 4.49
C LEU A 63 14.49 -6.93 4.14
N HIS A 64 14.70 -5.66 4.48
CA HIS A 64 13.82 -4.56 4.09
C HIS A 64 13.64 -4.52 2.57
N SER A 65 14.74 -4.62 1.82
CA SER A 65 14.72 -4.59 0.36
C SER A 65 14.04 -5.81 -0.28
N TRP A 66 14.20 -7.01 0.29
CA TRP A 66 13.55 -8.24 -0.18
C TRP A 66 12.04 -8.24 0.03
N ILE A 67 11.59 -7.82 1.23
CA ILE A 67 10.17 -7.67 1.51
C ILE A 67 9.60 -6.52 0.65
N GLY A 68 10.32 -5.41 0.53
CA GLY A 68 9.93 -4.25 -0.26
C GLY A 68 9.70 -4.59 -1.74
N ILE A 69 10.63 -5.28 -2.39
CA ILE A 69 10.45 -5.66 -3.80
C ILE A 69 9.31 -6.68 -3.99
N THR A 70 9.14 -7.60 -3.04
CA THR A 70 8.00 -8.54 -3.03
C THR A 70 6.66 -7.80 -2.95
N VAL A 71 6.57 -6.79 -2.09
CA VAL A 71 5.39 -5.93 -1.95
C VAL A 71 5.11 -5.15 -3.22
N VAL A 72 6.14 -4.58 -3.86
CA VAL A 72 6.03 -3.85 -5.14
C VAL A 72 5.48 -4.77 -6.24
N ILE A 73 6.07 -5.96 -6.41
CA ILE A 73 5.64 -6.92 -7.43
C ILE A 73 4.19 -7.34 -7.18
N THR A 74 3.86 -7.70 -5.94
CA THR A 74 2.50 -8.10 -5.56
C THR A 74 1.51 -6.96 -5.79
N TYR A 75 1.88 -5.71 -5.49
CA TYR A 75 1.05 -4.53 -5.76
C TYR A 75 0.79 -4.34 -7.26
N CYS A 76 1.81 -4.50 -8.11
CA CYS A 76 1.65 -4.39 -9.56
C CYS A 76 0.71 -5.47 -10.11
N ILE A 77 0.87 -6.73 -9.68
CA ILE A 77 -0.02 -7.84 -10.05
C ILE A 77 -1.45 -7.54 -9.60
N GLN A 78 -1.62 -7.05 -8.37
CA GLN A 78 -2.91 -6.68 -7.81
C GLN A 78 -3.57 -5.52 -8.56
N TYR A 79 -2.79 -4.52 -8.97
CA TYR A 79 -3.28 -3.37 -9.74
C TYR A 79 -3.76 -3.79 -11.14
N VAL A 80 -2.95 -4.57 -11.86
CA VAL A 80 -3.29 -5.06 -13.20
C VAL A 80 -4.50 -5.99 -13.15
N SER A 81 -4.49 -6.99 -12.26
CA SER A 81 -5.62 -7.93 -12.11
C SER A 81 -6.90 -7.23 -11.65
N GLY A 82 -6.80 -6.24 -10.76
CA GLY A 82 -7.93 -5.41 -10.33
C GLY A 82 -8.48 -4.57 -11.48
N PHE A 83 -7.62 -3.95 -12.28
CA PHE A 83 -8.01 -3.16 -13.44
C PHE A 83 -8.73 -4.01 -14.49
N THR A 84 -8.15 -5.14 -14.89
CA THR A 84 -8.71 -6.01 -15.93
C THR A 84 -10.02 -6.67 -15.50
N THR A 85 -10.12 -7.06 -14.22
CA THR A 85 -11.31 -7.73 -13.68
C THR A 85 -12.47 -6.78 -13.43
N PHE A 86 -12.21 -5.61 -12.81
CA PHE A 86 -13.27 -4.74 -12.27
C PHE A 86 -13.51 -3.43 -13.04
N PHE A 87 -12.60 -3.05 -13.94
CA PHE A 87 -12.66 -1.79 -14.68
C PHE A 87 -12.75 -2.00 -16.20
N PHE A 88 -11.66 -2.41 -16.87
CA PHE A 88 -11.63 -2.58 -18.33
C PHE A 88 -10.64 -3.69 -18.73
N PRO A 89 -10.98 -4.64 -19.62
CA PRO A 89 -12.25 -4.81 -20.35
C PRO A 89 -13.43 -5.23 -19.46
N GLY A 90 -13.13 -5.68 -18.24
CA GLY A 90 -14.11 -6.06 -17.23
C GLY A 90 -14.66 -7.47 -17.47
N LEU A 91 -14.19 -8.45 -16.70
CA LEU A 91 -14.58 -9.86 -16.82
C LEU A 91 -16.07 -10.11 -16.48
N SER A 92 -16.56 -11.33 -16.76
CA SER A 92 -17.92 -11.77 -16.46
C SER A 92 -18.25 -11.72 -14.95
N ILE A 93 -19.54 -11.63 -14.60
CA ILE A 93 -20.00 -11.54 -13.21
C ILE A 93 -19.48 -12.69 -12.34
N PRO A 94 -19.52 -13.96 -12.77
CA PRO A 94 -19.00 -15.08 -11.97
C PRO A 94 -17.51 -14.94 -11.66
N MET A 95 -16.70 -14.50 -12.64
CA MET A 95 -15.26 -14.33 -12.43
C MET A 95 -14.97 -13.17 -11.48
N ARG A 96 -15.73 -12.07 -11.57
CA ARG A 96 -15.61 -10.95 -10.61
C ARG A 96 -15.92 -11.41 -9.19
N GLN A 97 -16.96 -12.23 -9.00
CA GLN A 97 -17.31 -12.76 -7.67
C GLN A 97 -16.23 -13.69 -7.13
N PHE A 98 -15.63 -14.52 -7.98
CA PHE A 98 -14.53 -15.41 -7.60
C PHE A 98 -13.24 -14.65 -7.22
N VAL A 99 -12.85 -13.63 -8.00
CA VAL A 99 -11.61 -12.87 -7.77
C VAL A 99 -11.73 -11.86 -6.63
N MET A 100 -12.94 -11.36 -6.35
CA MET A 100 -13.18 -10.34 -5.32
C MET A 100 -12.59 -10.66 -3.93
N PRO A 101 -12.81 -11.85 -3.32
CA PRO A 101 -12.25 -12.15 -2.00
C PRO A 101 -10.72 -12.13 -2.00
N PHE A 102 -10.07 -12.66 -3.04
CA PHE A 102 -8.61 -12.60 -3.18
C PHE A 102 -8.12 -11.16 -3.33
N HIS A 103 -8.79 -10.37 -4.17
CA HIS A 103 -8.46 -8.96 -4.34
C HIS A 103 -8.55 -8.20 -3.00
N GLN A 104 -9.56 -8.47 -2.18
CA GLN A 104 -9.67 -7.86 -0.86
C GLN A 104 -8.58 -8.32 0.11
N ALA A 105 -8.31 -9.63 0.16
CA ALA A 105 -7.32 -10.23 1.04
C ALA A 105 -5.89 -9.74 0.72
N PHE A 106 -5.48 -9.84 -0.55
CA PHE A 106 -4.18 -9.35 -0.99
C PHE A 106 -4.06 -7.84 -0.84
N GLY A 107 -5.12 -7.07 -1.13
CA GLY A 107 -5.11 -5.62 -0.93
C GLY A 107 -4.85 -5.21 0.52
N LEU A 108 -5.47 -5.90 1.48
CA LEU A 108 -5.22 -5.69 2.91
C LEU A 108 -3.82 -6.17 3.33
N GLY A 109 -3.40 -7.34 2.84
CA GLY A 109 -2.08 -7.89 3.10
C GLY A 109 -0.95 -6.94 2.65
N ILE A 110 -1.01 -6.46 1.40
CA ILE A 110 -0.04 -5.50 0.87
C ILE A 110 0.00 -4.25 1.74
N PHE A 111 -1.15 -3.74 2.21
CA PHE A 111 -1.18 -2.56 3.08
C PHE A 111 -0.43 -2.77 4.39
N CYS A 112 -0.63 -3.93 5.04
CA CYS A 112 0.10 -4.29 6.25
C CYS A 112 1.60 -4.44 5.98
N PHE A 113 1.97 -5.14 4.90
CA PHE A 113 3.38 -5.33 4.54
C PHE A 113 4.08 -4.02 4.14
N VAL A 114 3.38 -3.06 3.53
CA VAL A 114 3.92 -1.71 3.29
C VAL A 114 4.26 -1.03 4.62
N ALA A 115 3.38 -1.09 5.62
CA ALA A 115 3.65 -0.51 6.93
C ALA A 115 4.85 -1.19 7.62
N ILE A 116 4.94 -2.52 7.57
CA ILE A 116 6.08 -3.28 8.09
C ILE A 116 7.37 -2.87 7.38
N THR A 117 7.36 -2.86 6.05
CA THR A 117 8.52 -2.51 5.23
C THR A 117 8.97 -1.08 5.50
N ALA A 118 8.05 -0.13 5.62
CA ALA A 118 8.36 1.26 5.98
C ALA A 118 9.03 1.37 7.35
N SER A 119 8.48 0.68 8.36
CA SER A 119 9.08 0.64 9.70
C SER A 119 10.46 0.01 9.70
N MET A 120 10.68 -1.06 8.92
CA MET A 120 12.01 -1.66 8.75
C MET A 120 13.00 -0.70 8.09
N GLY A 121 12.58 0.04 7.05
CA GLY A 121 13.45 1.01 6.38
C GLY A 121 13.82 2.18 7.27
N ILE A 122 12.88 2.67 8.11
CA ILE A 122 13.17 3.69 9.13
C ILE A 122 14.19 3.15 10.13
N SER A 123 14.00 1.94 10.66
CA SER A 123 14.94 1.32 11.61
C SER A 123 16.32 1.09 11.00
N GLU A 124 16.39 0.63 9.76
CA GLU A 124 17.65 0.39 9.02
C GLU A 124 18.40 1.71 8.80
N ARG A 125 17.70 2.75 8.33
CA ARG A 125 18.30 4.08 8.14
C ARG A 125 18.78 4.67 9.47
N ALA A 126 17.99 4.54 10.53
CA ALA A 126 18.32 5.00 11.86
C ALA A 126 19.58 4.30 12.40
N ALA A 127 19.69 2.99 12.22
CA ALA A 127 20.83 2.20 12.67
C ALA A 127 22.15 2.60 11.98
N TRP A 128 22.09 3.02 10.71
CA TRP A 128 23.28 3.43 9.95
C TRP A 128 23.70 4.88 10.16
N HIS A 129 22.75 5.79 10.41
CA HIS A 129 23.04 7.23 10.46
C HIS A 129 23.12 7.80 11.88
N HIS A 130 22.35 7.26 12.84
CA HIS A 130 22.39 7.76 14.21
C HIS A 130 23.50 7.07 15.00
N THR A 131 24.45 7.84 15.51
CA THR A 131 25.58 7.36 16.32
C THR A 131 25.34 7.45 17.82
N CYS A 132 24.25 8.09 18.25
CA CYS A 132 23.98 8.36 19.67
C CYS A 132 23.81 7.08 20.49
N TRP A 133 23.21 6.03 19.92
CA TRP A 133 23.02 4.76 20.61
C TRP A 133 24.30 3.90 20.65
N THR A 134 25.22 4.06 19.68
CA THR A 134 26.49 3.31 19.63
C THR A 134 27.62 3.99 20.41
N GLN A 135 27.70 5.33 20.36
CA GLN A 135 28.74 6.12 21.02
C GLN A 135 28.31 6.55 22.43
N GLY A 136 27.20 7.31 22.51
CA GLY A 136 26.71 7.89 23.76
C GLY A 136 25.84 6.95 24.62
N LYS A 137 25.39 5.81 24.05
CA LYS A 137 24.44 4.88 24.67
C LYS A 137 23.18 5.55 25.19
N GLU A 138 22.73 6.59 24.49
CA GLU A 138 21.60 7.42 24.88
C GLU A 138 20.55 7.50 23.76
N LEU A 139 19.32 7.82 24.14
CA LEU A 139 18.26 8.11 23.19
C LEU A 139 18.32 9.58 22.78
N CYS A 140 18.99 9.86 21.66
CA CYS A 140 18.99 11.21 21.09
C CYS A 140 17.64 11.55 20.43
N GLY A 141 17.40 12.86 20.24
CA GLY A 141 16.17 13.37 19.62
C GLY A 141 15.89 12.79 18.23
N GLU A 142 16.92 12.61 17.40
CA GLU A 142 16.76 12.03 16.06
C GLU A 142 16.24 10.58 16.12
N GLN A 143 16.84 9.75 16.98
CA GLN A 143 16.39 8.38 17.19
C GLN A 143 14.97 8.33 17.76
N ALA A 144 14.64 9.24 18.68
CA ALA A 144 13.28 9.36 19.23
C ALA A 144 12.26 9.70 18.14
N ILE A 145 12.58 10.63 17.23
CA ILE A 145 11.72 11.00 16.09
C ILE A 145 11.54 9.81 15.14
N SER A 146 12.62 9.11 14.78
CA SER A 146 12.55 7.91 13.93
C SER A 146 11.65 6.82 14.53
N ASN A 147 11.82 6.54 15.83
CA ASN A 147 10.98 5.57 16.54
C ASN A 147 9.51 6.01 16.60
N LEU A 148 9.26 7.28 16.91
CA LEU A 148 7.90 7.82 16.98
C LEU A 148 7.20 7.80 15.62
N LEU A 149 7.93 8.08 14.53
CA LEU A 149 7.41 7.97 13.17
C LEU A 149 7.02 6.52 12.83
N GLY A 150 7.89 5.56 13.13
CA GLY A 150 7.61 4.13 12.93
C GLY A 150 6.38 3.67 13.72
N LEU A 151 6.27 4.06 15.00
CA LEU A 151 5.08 3.78 15.83
C LEU A 151 3.82 4.41 15.25
N SER A 152 3.90 5.65 14.77
CA SER A 152 2.77 6.37 14.17
C SER A 152 2.25 5.66 12.91
N ILE A 153 3.15 5.15 12.06
CA ILE A 153 2.79 4.35 10.87
C ILE A 153 2.06 3.07 11.28
N LEU A 154 2.58 2.34 12.27
CA LEU A 154 1.97 1.09 12.74
C LEU A 154 0.60 1.33 13.39
N MET A 155 0.46 2.35 14.22
CA MET A 155 -0.83 2.73 14.83
C MET A 155 -1.86 3.14 13.78
N TYR A 156 -1.44 3.91 12.78
CA TYR A 156 -2.31 4.29 11.67
C TYR A 156 -2.73 3.07 10.84
N CYS A 157 -1.80 2.16 10.55
CA CYS A 157 -2.10 0.89 9.89
C CYS A 157 -3.13 0.06 10.68
N GLY A 158 -2.90 -0.12 11.98
CA GLY A 158 -3.82 -0.84 12.86
C GLY A 158 -5.23 -0.24 12.86
N SER A 159 -5.33 1.09 12.93
CA SER A 159 -6.61 1.81 12.87
C SER A 159 -7.36 1.56 11.56
N VAL A 160 -6.66 1.63 10.42
CA VAL A 160 -7.25 1.34 9.11
C VAL A 160 -7.69 -0.13 9.01
N VAL A 161 -6.89 -1.08 9.51
CA VAL A 161 -7.24 -2.51 9.54
C VAL A 161 -8.51 -2.75 10.35
N ILE A 162 -8.62 -2.18 11.56
CA ILE A 162 -9.83 -2.26 12.38
C ILE A 162 -11.05 -1.73 11.62
N ILE A 163 -10.90 -0.59 10.95
CA ILE A 163 -11.98 -0.01 10.13
C ILE A 163 -12.35 -0.92 8.97
N VAL A 164 -11.39 -1.52 8.28
CA VAL A 164 -11.63 -2.41 7.14
C VAL A 164 -12.22 -3.76 7.55
N LEU A 165 -11.90 -4.27 8.74
CA LEU A 165 -12.41 -5.55 9.20
C LEU A 165 -13.78 -5.44 9.88
N ASN A 166 -14.15 -4.27 10.41
CA ASN A 166 -15.44 -4.10 11.08
C ASN A 166 -16.62 -4.29 10.09
N PRO A 167 -17.48 -5.31 10.25
CA PRO A 167 -18.56 -5.57 9.31
C PRO A 167 -19.61 -4.44 9.26
N ARG A 168 -19.74 -3.63 10.32
CA ARG A 168 -20.74 -2.54 10.41
C ARG A 168 -20.51 -1.41 9.39
N TRP A 169 -19.28 -1.24 8.91
CA TRP A 169 -18.92 -0.17 7.97
C TRP A 169 -18.74 -0.65 6.53
N ARG A 170 -19.09 -1.90 6.22
CA ARG A 170 -19.07 -2.43 4.85
C ARG A 170 -20.19 -1.77 4.02
N ARG A 171 -19.88 -1.32 2.79
CA ARG A 171 -20.89 -0.79 1.85
C ARG A 171 -21.97 -1.85 1.59
N ARG A 172 -23.23 -1.44 1.71
CA ARG A 172 -24.39 -2.21 1.24
C ARG A 172 -24.76 -1.74 -0.17
N PRO A 173 -25.29 -2.61 -1.03
CA PRO A 173 -25.82 -2.16 -2.32
C PRO A 173 -26.87 -1.07 -2.10
N LEU A 174 -26.88 -0.05 -2.97
CA LEU A 174 -27.93 0.96 -2.96
C LEU A 174 -29.22 0.35 -3.54
N PRO A 175 -30.42 0.81 -3.12
CA PRO A 175 -31.70 0.26 -3.61
C PRO A 175 -31.82 0.26 -5.14
N GLU A 176 -31.28 1.28 -5.80
CA GLU A 176 -31.25 1.41 -7.27
C GLU A 176 -30.32 0.38 -7.95
N GLU A 177 -29.25 -0.05 -7.28
CA GLU A 177 -28.37 -1.12 -7.79
C GLU A 177 -29.02 -2.50 -7.61
N GLU A 178 -29.84 -2.66 -6.57
CA GLU A 178 -30.56 -3.89 -6.27
C GLU A 178 -31.71 -4.14 -7.26
N SER A 179 -32.48 -3.10 -7.60
CA SER A 179 -33.51 -3.18 -8.64
C SER A 179 -32.92 -3.46 -10.02
N LEU A 180 -31.80 -2.83 -10.38
CA LEU A 180 -31.10 -3.10 -11.65
C LEU A 180 -30.59 -4.53 -11.72
N HIS A 181 -30.05 -5.05 -10.62
CA HIS A 181 -29.60 -6.44 -10.53
C HIS A 181 -30.75 -7.43 -10.70
N GLN A 182 -31.91 -7.18 -10.08
CA GLN A 182 -33.11 -7.99 -10.25
C GLN A 182 -33.55 -8.03 -11.71
N LEU A 183 -33.66 -6.87 -12.36
CA LEU A 183 -34.05 -6.75 -13.77
C LEU A 183 -33.12 -7.53 -14.70
N THR A 184 -31.80 -7.46 -14.49
CA THR A 184 -30.82 -8.20 -15.30
C THR A 184 -30.70 -9.70 -14.96
N SER A 185 -31.37 -10.17 -13.91
CA SER A 185 -31.37 -11.58 -13.49
C SER A 185 -32.64 -12.33 -13.85
N THR A 186 -33.67 -11.62 -14.28
CA THR A 186 -34.97 -12.17 -14.72
C THR A 186 -35.08 -12.39 -16.23
N ASP A 187 -34.05 -11.99 -16.99
CA ASP A 187 -33.88 -12.26 -18.44
C ASP A 187 -32.77 -13.30 -18.65
#